data_AF-A0A3D2IHQ5-F1
#
_entry.id   AF-A0A3D2IHQ5-F1
#
_cell.length_a   1.000
_cell.length_b   1.000
_cell.length_c   1.000
_cell.angle_alpha   90.00
_cell.angle_beta   90.00
_cell.angle_gamma   90.00
#
_symmetry.space_group_name_H-M   'P 1'
#
loop_
_entity.id
_entity.type
_entity.pdbx_description
1 polymer ?
#
loop_
_entity_poly.entity_id
_entity_poly.type
_entity_poly.pdbx_seq_one_letter_code
_entity_poly.pdbx_strand_id
1 'polypeptide(L)'
;MQRQYEEGSNKDIWSVFKIMGEFVEGFDTLYKVGPCISIFGSARTKPGEKYYELAVETGKLITEKGFGVITGGGPGIMEAGNKGASVGNGRSVGL
;
A
#
# COMPACT_ATOMS: atom_id res chain seq x y z
N MET A 1 24.54 -7.78 43.03
CA MET A 1 23.98 -8.11 41.70
C MET A 1 23.48 -6.82 41.07
N GLN A 2 24.37 -6.06 40.43
CA GLN A 2 24.00 -4.82 39.72
C GLN A 2 23.31 -5.22 38.42
N ARG A 3 22.05 -4.80 38.28
CA ARG A 3 21.29 -4.93 37.03
C ARG A 3 21.88 -3.89 36.08
N GLN A 4 22.70 -4.32 35.11
CA GLN A 4 23.12 -3.46 34.01
C GLN A 4 21.86 -3.04 33.26
N TYR A 5 21.48 -1.77 33.35
CA TYR A 5 20.63 -1.15 32.35
C TYR A 5 21.48 -1.03 31.10
N GLU A 6 21.13 -1.73 30.03
CA GLU A 6 21.64 -1.40 28.71
C GLU A 6 21.24 0.05 28.42
N GLU A 7 22.22 0.95 28.35
CA GLU A 7 22.01 2.31 27.86
C GLU A 7 21.39 2.20 26.46
N GLY A 8 20.14 2.65 26.32
CA GLY A 8 19.41 2.67 25.06
C GLY A 8 20.31 3.25 23.98
N SER A 9 20.64 2.42 22.99
CA SER A 9 21.76 2.71 22.10
C SER A 9 21.38 3.88 21.18
N ASN A 10 22.36 4.62 20.69
CA ASN A 10 22.16 5.68 19.68
C ASN A 10 21.28 5.23 18.49
N LYS A 11 21.25 3.91 18.17
CA LYS A 11 20.37 3.32 17.15
C LYS A 11 18.88 3.52 17.42
N ASP A 12 18.46 3.57 18.68
CA ASP A 12 17.05 3.76 19.04
C ASP A 12 16.59 5.19 18.69
N ILE A 13 17.45 6.18 18.94
CA ILE A 13 17.19 7.59 18.59
C ILE A 13 17.15 7.77 17.07
N TRP A 14 18.11 7.19 16.33
CA TRP A 14 18.09 7.23 14.86
C TRP A 14 16.85 6.56 14.26
N SER A 15 16.36 5.49 14.87
CA SER A 15 15.14 4.81 14.42
C SER A 15 13.91 5.71 14.57
N VAL A 16 13.81 6.50 15.65
CA VAL A 16 12.73 7.49 15.82
C VAL A 16 12.75 8.53 14.70
N PHE A 17 13.92 9.10 14.38
CA PHE A 17 14.03 10.06 13.28
C PHE A 17 13.68 9.45 11.93
N LYS A 18 14.09 8.19 11.69
CA LYS A 18 13.74 7.47 10.46
C LYS A 18 12.23 7.28 10.33
N ILE A 19 11.57 6.80 11.39
CA ILE A 19 10.11 6.60 11.42
C ILE A 19 9.40 7.93 11.15
N MET A 20 9.82 9.02 11.82
CA MET A 20 9.26 10.36 11.58
C MET A 20 9.43 10.79 10.12
N GLY A 21 10.59 10.53 9.51
CA GLY A 21 10.84 10.79 8.09
C GLY A 21 9.89 10.01 7.16
N GLU A 22 9.73 8.71 7.39
CA GLU A 22 8.82 7.85 6.62
C GLU A 22 7.36 8.32 6.72
N PHE A 23 6.93 8.76 7.90
CA PHE A 23 5.59 9.35 8.07
C PHE A 23 5.42 10.63 7.25
N VAL A 24 6.38 11.56 7.31
CA VAL A 24 6.31 12.83 6.56
C VAL A 24 6.25 12.57 5.05
N GLU A 25 7.11 11.68 4.54
CA GLU A 25 7.14 11.30 3.13
C GLU A 25 5.84 10.61 2.71
N GLY A 26 5.33 9.70 3.54
CA GLY A 26 4.06 9.01 3.30
C GLY A 26 2.87 9.96 3.26
N PHE A 27 2.78 10.91 4.20
CA PHE A 27 1.69 11.90 4.21
C PHE A 27 1.74 12.84 3.00
N ASP A 28 2.91 13.38 2.64
CA ASP A 28 3.03 14.28 1.49
C ASP A 28 2.70 13.56 0.16
N THR A 29 3.14 12.31 0.03
CA THR A 29 2.83 11.49 -1.15
C THR A 29 1.34 11.21 -1.25
N LEU A 30 0.71 10.70 -0.18
CA LEU A 30 -0.70 10.32 -0.17
C LEU A 30 -1.64 11.52 -0.29
N TYR A 31 -1.24 12.68 0.24
CA TYR A 31 -2.02 13.92 0.13
C TYR A 31 -2.28 14.32 -1.34
N LYS A 32 -1.35 14.01 -2.26
CA LYS A 32 -1.44 14.34 -3.68
C LYS A 32 -2.31 13.36 -4.49
N VAL A 33 -2.65 12.19 -3.93
CA VAL A 33 -3.36 11.11 -4.65
C VAL A 33 -4.87 11.36 -4.71
N GLY A 34 -5.44 12.14 -3.80
CA GLY A 34 -6.89 12.40 -3.76
C GLY A 34 -7.71 11.19 -3.28
N PRO A 35 -9.04 11.17 -3.50
CA PRO A 35 -9.91 10.15 -2.92
C PRO A 35 -9.59 8.77 -3.48
N CYS A 36 -9.29 7.81 -2.60
CA CYS A 36 -8.88 6.46 -2.96
C CYS A 36 -9.59 5.39 -2.13
N ILE A 37 -9.64 4.18 -2.68
CA ILE A 37 -10.15 2.98 -2.01
C ILE A 37 -8.99 1.99 -1.86
N SER A 38 -8.82 1.46 -0.65
CA SER A 38 -7.82 0.42 -0.40
C SER A 38 -8.38 -0.97 -0.72
N ILE A 39 -7.65 -1.76 -1.51
CA ILE A 39 -7.99 -3.15 -1.82
C ILE A 39 -6.99 -4.08 -1.12
N PHE A 40 -7.52 -5.03 -0.36
CA PHE A 40 -6.75 -6.07 0.32
C PHE A 40 -7.16 -7.44 -0.18
N GLY A 41 -6.20 -8.38 -0.16
CA GLY A 41 -6.46 -9.77 -0.45
C GLY A 41 -5.20 -10.62 -0.49
N SER A 42 -5.37 -11.88 -0.85
CA SER A 42 -4.29 -12.87 -0.87
C SER A 42 -3.18 -12.49 -1.86
N ALA A 43 -1.93 -12.53 -1.38
CA ALA A 43 -0.74 -12.41 -2.21
C ALA A 43 -0.47 -13.66 -3.09
N ARG A 44 -1.24 -14.74 -2.89
CA ARG A 44 -1.00 -16.06 -3.51
C ARG A 44 -1.96 -16.40 -4.65
N THR A 45 -3.04 -15.62 -4.81
CA THR A 45 -4.03 -15.81 -5.87
C THR A 45 -3.37 -15.56 -7.22
N LYS A 46 -3.55 -16.45 -8.19
CA LYS A 46 -2.90 -16.33 -9.51
C LYS A 46 -3.80 -15.68 -10.56
N PRO A 47 -3.23 -15.04 -11.59
CA PRO A 47 -3.99 -14.62 -12.78
C PRO A 47 -4.83 -15.75 -13.38
N GLY A 48 -6.04 -15.45 -13.82
CA GLY A 48 -7.01 -16.43 -14.31
C GLY A 48 -7.85 -17.12 -13.23
N GLU A 49 -7.49 -17.01 -11.95
CA GLU A 49 -8.38 -17.42 -10.86
C GLU A 49 -9.55 -16.44 -10.73
N LYS A 50 -10.73 -16.96 -10.38
CA LYS A 50 -11.96 -16.17 -10.22
C LYS A 50 -11.74 -14.86 -9.45
N TYR A 51 -11.09 -14.93 -8.27
CA TYR A 51 -10.91 -13.75 -7.43
C TYR A 51 -9.86 -12.76 -7.95
N TYR A 52 -8.89 -13.23 -8.73
CA TYR A 52 -7.95 -12.33 -9.40
C TYR A 52 -8.69 -11.48 -10.42
N GLU A 53 -9.47 -12.11 -11.30
CA GLU A 53 -10.21 -11.39 -12.35
C GLU A 53 -11.27 -10.44 -11.76
N LEU A 54 -11.97 -10.87 -10.70
CA LEU A 54 -12.88 -9.98 -9.97
C LEU A 54 -12.17 -8.77 -9.36
N ALA A 55 -10.95 -8.93 -8.83
CA ALA A 55 -10.18 -7.82 -8.29
C ALA A 55 -9.71 -6.85 -9.39
N VAL A 56 -9.34 -7.35 -10.58
CA VAL A 56 -9.05 -6.52 -11.75
C VAL A 56 -10.28 -5.71 -12.16
N GLU A 57 -11.43 -6.35 -12.32
CA GLU A 57 -12.67 -5.68 -12.69
C GLU A 57 -13.08 -4.64 -11.64
N THR A 58 -12.99 -4.98 -10.35
CA THR A 58 -13.29 -4.07 -9.25
C THR A 58 -12.39 -2.84 -9.28
N GLY A 59 -11.07 -3.03 -9.45
CA GLY A 59 -10.12 -1.93 -9.54
C GLY A 59 -10.42 -0.97 -10.69
N LYS A 60 -10.82 -1.52 -11.85
CA LYS A 60 -11.24 -0.74 -13.02
C LYS A 60 -12.52 0.06 -12.75
N LEU A 61 -13.54 -0.57 -12.17
CA LEU A 61 -14.81 0.10 -11.86
C LEU A 61 -14.63 1.23 -10.84
N ILE A 62 -13.75 1.04 -9.85
CA ILE A 62 -13.41 2.08 -8.86
C ILE A 62 -12.83 3.31 -9.57
N THR A 63 -11.89 3.11 -10.50
CA THR A 63 -11.25 4.22 -11.21
C THR A 63 -12.18 4.91 -12.20
N GLU A 64 -13.08 4.17 -12.86
CA GLU A 64 -14.14 4.75 -13.70
C GLU A 64 -15.13 5.63 -12.90
N LYS A 65 -15.25 5.42 -11.59
CA LYS A 65 -16.04 6.28 -10.69
C LYS A 65 -15.26 7.49 -10.15
N GLY A 66 -14.01 7.69 -10.58
CA GLY A 66 -13.19 8.85 -10.21
C GLY A 66 -12.38 8.67 -8.92
N PHE A 67 -12.32 7.47 -8.36
CA PHE A 67 -11.49 7.16 -7.20
C PHE A 67 -10.15 6.54 -7.63
N GLY A 68 -9.09 6.73 -6.84
CA GLY A 68 -7.86 5.93 -6.98
C GLY A 68 -7.97 4.59 -6.26
N VAL A 69 -7.02 3.69 -6.54
CA VAL A 69 -6.85 2.42 -5.84
C VAL A 69 -5.50 2.41 -5.11
N ILE A 70 -5.52 1.98 -3.85
CA ILE A 70 -4.32 1.76 -3.03
C ILE A 70 -4.27 0.29 -2.63
N THR A 71 -3.09 -0.32 -2.71
CA THR A 71 -2.82 -1.68 -2.23
C THR A 71 -1.49 -1.74 -1.50
N GLY A 72 -1.13 -2.90 -0.93
CA GLY A 72 0.21 -3.14 -0.37
C GLY A 72 1.28 -3.52 -1.40
N GLY A 73 1.05 -3.22 -2.69
CA GLY A 73 2.05 -3.36 -3.76
C GLY A 73 2.50 -4.78 -4.13
N GLY A 74 2.04 -5.80 -3.41
CA GLY A 74 2.46 -7.19 -3.61
C GLY A 74 1.73 -7.93 -4.74
N PRO A 75 2.04 -9.23 -4.92
CA PRO A 75 1.40 -10.07 -5.94
C PRO A 75 -0.07 -10.40 -5.62
N GLY A 76 -0.72 -11.13 -6.53
CA GLY A 76 -2.06 -11.66 -6.34
C GLY A 76 -3.14 -10.58 -6.35
N ILE A 77 -4.00 -10.53 -5.34
CA ILE A 77 -5.13 -9.59 -5.33
C ILE A 77 -4.67 -8.13 -5.32
N MET A 78 -3.53 -7.82 -4.70
CA MET A 78 -2.95 -6.48 -4.69
C MET A 78 -2.53 -6.05 -6.10
N GLU A 79 -1.76 -6.90 -6.79
CA GLU A 79 -1.43 -6.72 -8.20
C GLU A 79 -2.69 -6.58 -9.06
N ALA A 80 -3.68 -7.45 -8.87
CA ALA A 80 -4.94 -7.41 -9.60
C ALA A 80 -5.68 -6.07 -9.44
N GLY A 81 -5.77 -5.56 -8.22
CA GLY A 81 -6.37 -4.24 -7.93
C GLY A 81 -5.64 -3.10 -8.63
N ASN A 82 -4.30 -3.08 -8.54
CA ASN A 82 -3.47 -2.08 -9.22
C ASN A 82 -3.57 -2.18 -10.75
N LYS A 83 -3.61 -3.41 -11.28
CA LYS A 83 -3.79 -3.68 -12.71
C LYS A 83 -5.14 -3.15 -13.20
N GLY A 84 -6.21 -3.44 -12.47
CA GLY A 84 -7.56 -2.93 -12.74
C GLY A 84 -7.59 -1.40 -12.77
N ALA A 85 -7.00 -0.77 -11.75
CA ALA A 85 -6.92 0.67 -11.63
C ALA A 85 -6.19 1.32 -12.82
N SER A 86 -5.08 0.72 -13.24
CA SER A 86 -4.27 1.15 -14.38
C SER A 86 -5.05 1.02 -15.70
N VAL A 87 -5.78 -0.08 -15.89
CA VAL A 87 -6.64 -0.29 -17.08
C VAL A 87 -7.79 0.73 -17.14
N GLY A 88 -8.34 1.13 -15.99
CA GLY A 88 -9.36 2.17 -15.91
C GLY A 88 -8.81 3.60 -15.96
N ASN A 89 -7.53 3.81 -16.30
CA ASN A 89 -6.85 5.11 -16.36
C ASN A 89 -6.96 5.95 -15.07
N GLY A 90 -7.11 5.30 -13.91
CA GLY A 90 -7.11 5.98 -12.62
C GLY A 90 -5.77 5.89 -11.90
N ARG A 91 -5.70 6.52 -10.73
CA ARG A 91 -4.51 6.46 -9.87
C ARG A 91 -4.38 5.07 -9.26
N SER A 92 -3.18 4.48 -9.36
CA SER A 92 -2.83 3.18 -8.80
C SER A 92 -1.60 3.35 -7.91
N VAL A 93 -1.71 3.00 -6.63
CA VAL A 93 -0.63 3.16 -5.64
C VAL A 93 -0.38 1.83 -4.93
N GLY A 94 0.89 1.43 -4.85
CA GLY A 94 1.36 0.37 -3.98
C GLY A 94 2.19 0.95 -2.85
N LEU A 95 1.88 0.59 -1.61
CA LEU A 95 2.64 0.93 -0.41
C LEU A 95 3.52 -0.24 0.03
#